data_AF-A0A924XR60-F1
#
_entry.id   AF-A0A924XR60-F1
#
_cell.length_a   1.000
_cell.length_b   1.000
_cell.length_c   1.000
_cell.angle_alpha   90.00
_cell.angle_beta   90.00
_cell.angle_gamma   90.00
#
_symmetry.space_group_name_H-M   'P 1'
#
loop_
_entity.id
_entity.type
_entity.pdbx_description
1 polymer ?
#
loop_
_entity_poly.entity_id
_entity_poly.type
_entity_poly.pdbx_seq_one_letter_code
_entity_poly.pdbx_strand_id
1 'polypeptide(L)'
;MRHSLPILLLLAMPAMAEPLPPGSGALNVRDFGAKGDGTTDDTAAILAAIAASGTDTGRSFWQDRIVYLPNGTYRVSAQLEKRYAGGGYGSGLLLMGESQDGTVIRLADGAPGYDDRRRPRAVVFTSSKHLDGTPTGGGKDYPALGEGNDAYLNSIEDLTIDVGQANPGAVGIDYLANNIGAIRDVTLRAPPGSGAVGLSMTRKWPGPALVQRLTVEGFAVGIDVAQTEYGMTLEHIRLTGQTTAGLRNARNALSIRGLQTEGQAPAVVNRVASGLIAIDGGQLGAIENAGTIVLRAVLVGGRAMDGVMTGSGWQAQARPGWVPEPVDTPIDRTTPPDRWANAATFGALGDGVTDATAARPRRVAAGAARGVVPTRPEGGAGAL
;
A
#
# COMPACT_ATOMS: atom_id res chain seq x y z
N MET A 1 2.99 42.07 -27.49
CA MET A 1 3.28 42.12 -26.04
C MET A 1 2.85 40.80 -25.43
N ARG A 2 3.80 39.97 -24.99
CA ARG A 2 3.53 38.67 -24.36
C ARG A 2 3.35 38.92 -22.86
N HIS A 3 2.17 38.64 -22.33
CA HIS A 3 1.93 38.68 -20.89
C HIS A 3 2.34 37.35 -20.28
N SER A 4 3.44 37.36 -19.52
CA SER A 4 3.86 36.26 -18.66
C SER A 4 2.98 36.28 -17.41
N LEU A 5 2.14 35.26 -17.20
CA LEU A 5 1.48 35.03 -15.92
C LEU A 5 2.50 34.41 -14.94
N PRO A 6 2.61 34.90 -13.70
CA PRO A 6 3.47 34.26 -12.71
C PRO A 6 2.81 32.97 -12.21
N ILE A 7 3.58 31.88 -12.19
CA ILE A 7 3.22 30.64 -11.50
C ILE A 7 3.35 30.93 -9.99
N LEU A 8 2.21 31.08 -9.33
CA LEU A 8 2.15 31.18 -7.87
C LEU A 8 2.32 29.76 -7.30
N LEU A 9 3.51 29.46 -6.79
CA LEU A 9 3.78 28.23 -6.04
C LEU A 9 3.11 28.36 -4.67
N LEU A 10 1.86 27.87 -4.54
CA LEU A 10 1.25 27.66 -3.24
C LEU A 10 2.00 26.51 -2.55
N LEU A 11 2.88 26.85 -1.60
CA LEU A 11 3.34 25.92 -0.58
C LEU A 11 2.12 25.55 0.29
N ALA A 12 1.46 24.44 -0.05
CA ALA A 12 0.51 23.82 0.86
C ALA A 12 1.29 23.41 2.12
N MET A 13 1.00 24.05 3.25
CA MET A 13 1.47 23.53 4.53
C MET A 13 0.86 22.14 4.72
N PRO A 14 1.64 21.10 5.03
CA PRO A 14 1.08 19.80 5.31
C PRO A 14 0.14 19.96 6.50
N ALA A 15 -1.13 19.61 6.32
CA ALA A 15 -2.03 19.44 7.45
C ALA A 15 -1.38 18.44 8.41
N MET A 16 -1.19 18.84 9.67
CA MET A 16 -0.74 17.91 10.70
C MET A 16 -1.80 16.81 10.80
N ALA A 17 -1.40 15.56 10.56
CA ALA A 17 -2.29 14.45 10.74
C ALA A 17 -2.54 14.25 12.24
N GLU A 18 -3.80 14.08 12.60
CA GLU A 18 -4.21 13.92 13.98
C GLU A 18 -4.07 12.44 14.42
N PRO A 19 -3.64 12.17 15.67
CA PRO A 19 -3.48 10.81 16.15
C PRO A 19 -4.82 10.07 16.20
N LEU A 20 -4.76 8.73 16.16
CA LEU A 20 -5.97 7.93 16.31
C LEU A 20 -6.64 8.22 17.66
N PRO A 21 -7.97 8.37 17.70
CA PRO A 21 -8.68 8.70 18.92
C PRO A 21 -8.55 7.59 19.97
N PRO A 22 -8.58 7.95 21.27
CA PRO A 22 -8.65 6.97 22.36
C PRO A 22 -9.81 5.98 22.18
N GLY A 23 -9.58 4.71 22.49
CA GLY A 23 -10.58 3.64 22.35
C GLY A 23 -10.85 3.18 20.92
N SER A 24 -9.95 3.49 19.97
CA SER A 24 -9.99 2.96 18.59
C SER A 24 -9.77 1.44 18.50
N GLY A 25 -9.12 0.85 19.50
CA GLY A 25 -8.72 -0.55 19.50
C GLY A 25 -7.45 -0.85 18.69
N ALA A 26 -6.80 0.17 18.13
CA ALA A 26 -5.51 0.03 17.45
C ALA A 26 -4.37 -0.27 18.46
N LEU A 27 -3.37 -1.02 18.01
CA LEU A 27 -2.17 -1.34 18.77
C LEU A 27 -1.09 -0.32 18.47
N ASN A 28 -0.74 0.52 19.45
CA ASN A 28 0.36 1.46 19.30
C ASN A 28 1.69 0.74 19.51
N VAL A 29 2.60 0.79 18.54
CA VAL A 29 3.93 0.14 18.63
C VAL A 29 4.76 0.61 19.83
N ARG A 30 4.50 1.81 20.35
CA ARG A 30 5.18 2.33 21.56
C ARG A 30 4.82 1.54 22.81
N ASP A 31 3.63 0.97 22.88
CA ASP A 31 3.21 0.09 23.99
C ASP A 31 3.96 -1.24 23.98
N PHE A 32 4.57 -1.59 22.84
CA PHE A 32 5.44 -2.76 22.66
C PHE A 32 6.93 -2.40 22.77
N GLY A 33 7.26 -1.16 23.12
CA GLY A 33 8.61 -0.69 23.39
C GLY A 33 9.31 0.05 22.25
N ALA A 34 8.66 0.23 21.09
CA ALA A 34 9.24 0.98 19.99
C ALA A 34 9.49 2.44 20.39
N LYS A 35 10.63 2.99 19.98
CA LYS A 35 11.04 4.37 20.32
C LYS A 35 10.70 5.35 19.22
N GLY A 36 10.91 4.99 17.96
CA GLY A 36 10.72 5.90 16.83
C GLY A 36 11.71 7.08 16.84
N ASP A 37 12.90 6.90 17.42
CA ASP A 37 13.91 7.94 17.62
C ASP A 37 14.99 7.98 16.50
N GLY A 38 14.90 7.09 15.51
CA GLY A 38 15.83 6.97 14.39
C GLY A 38 17.12 6.19 14.68
N THR A 39 17.34 5.77 15.93
CA THR A 39 18.59 5.15 16.40
C THR A 39 18.38 3.78 17.03
N THR A 40 17.37 3.64 17.89
CA THR A 40 16.97 2.38 18.52
C THR A 40 16.45 1.43 17.45
N ASP A 41 16.89 0.17 17.49
CA ASP A 41 16.34 -0.88 16.63
C ASP A 41 14.95 -1.28 17.12
N ASP A 42 13.92 -0.81 16.42
CA ASP A 42 12.51 -1.01 16.76
C ASP A 42 11.92 -2.30 16.16
N THR A 43 12.74 -3.12 15.49
CA THR A 43 12.27 -4.31 14.77
C THR A 43 11.47 -5.26 15.65
N ALA A 44 12.01 -5.58 16.83
CA ALA A 44 11.37 -6.54 17.74
C ALA A 44 10.05 -6.00 18.31
N ALA A 45 9.99 -4.71 18.65
CA ALA A 45 8.78 -4.08 19.17
C ALA A 45 7.67 -4.02 18.13
N ILE A 46 8.00 -3.67 16.89
CA ILE A 46 7.03 -3.63 15.79
C ILE A 46 6.53 -5.04 15.46
N LEU A 47 7.41 -6.03 15.38
CA LEU A 47 7.02 -7.43 15.17
C LEU A 47 6.14 -7.96 16.31
N ALA A 48 6.39 -7.55 17.56
CA ALA A 48 5.54 -7.91 18.69
C ALA A 48 4.13 -7.30 18.57
N ALA A 49 4.02 -6.04 18.14
CA ALA A 49 2.73 -5.41 17.86
C ALA A 49 1.98 -6.10 16.71
N ILE A 50 2.69 -6.46 15.64
CA ILE A 50 2.15 -7.24 14.50
C ILE A 50 1.64 -8.61 14.97
N ALA A 51 2.42 -9.33 15.78
CA ALA A 51 2.01 -10.64 16.30
C ALA A 51 0.77 -10.53 17.22
N ALA A 52 0.64 -9.43 17.97
CA ALA A 52 -0.51 -9.17 18.82
C ALA A 52 -1.75 -8.65 18.07
N SER A 53 -1.63 -8.29 16.78
CA SER A 53 -2.73 -7.69 16.00
C SER A 53 -3.90 -8.65 15.83
N GLY A 54 -3.63 -9.95 15.74
CA GLY A 54 -4.64 -10.99 15.67
C GLY A 54 -4.04 -12.37 15.45
N THR A 55 -4.84 -13.40 15.70
CA THR A 55 -4.46 -14.82 15.60
C THR A 55 -5.08 -15.46 14.38
N ASP A 56 -4.70 -16.70 14.08
CA ASP A 56 -5.40 -17.47 13.05
C ASP A 56 -6.82 -17.81 13.53
N THR A 57 -7.81 -17.25 12.84
CA THR A 57 -9.24 -17.44 13.11
C THR A 57 -9.88 -18.33 12.04
N GLY A 58 -9.09 -19.13 11.33
CA GLY A 58 -9.53 -19.95 10.22
C GLY A 58 -10.16 -19.09 9.13
N ARG A 59 -11.36 -19.49 8.67
CA ARG A 59 -12.07 -18.83 7.56
C ARG A 59 -12.53 -17.40 7.86
N SER A 60 -12.52 -16.95 9.11
CA SER A 60 -12.84 -15.57 9.46
C SER A 60 -11.64 -14.68 9.17
N PHE A 61 -11.79 -13.60 8.40
CA PHE A 61 -10.68 -12.75 7.95
C PHE A 61 -10.84 -11.27 8.32
N TRP A 62 -11.54 -10.99 9.43
CA TRP A 62 -11.90 -9.62 9.85
C TRP A 62 -11.58 -9.28 11.31
N GLN A 63 -10.67 -10.04 11.93
CA GLN A 63 -10.43 -9.96 13.38
C GLN A 63 -9.12 -9.25 13.75
N ASP A 64 -8.40 -8.77 12.74
CA ASP A 64 -7.13 -8.10 12.92
C ASP A 64 -7.28 -6.64 13.32
N ARG A 65 -6.47 -6.22 14.27
CA ARG A 65 -6.36 -4.84 14.73
C ARG A 65 -5.35 -4.08 13.88
N ILE A 66 -5.56 -2.78 13.76
CA ILE A 66 -4.57 -1.87 13.17
C ILE A 66 -3.33 -1.84 14.06
N VAL A 67 -2.15 -2.01 13.47
CA VAL A 67 -0.85 -1.71 14.08
C VAL A 67 -0.51 -0.26 13.73
N TYR A 68 -0.52 0.58 14.74
CA TYR A 68 -0.39 2.03 14.61
C TYR A 68 1.01 2.50 14.98
N LEU A 69 1.62 3.29 14.10
CA LEU A 69 2.92 3.91 14.27
C LEU A 69 2.76 5.43 14.39
N PRO A 70 2.83 6.00 15.61
CA PRO A 70 2.90 7.44 15.79
C PRO A 70 4.03 8.08 14.97
N ASN A 71 3.96 9.39 14.76
CA ASN A 71 5.05 10.11 14.09
C ASN A 71 6.40 9.85 14.80
N GLY A 72 7.43 9.53 14.02
CA GLY A 72 8.73 9.07 14.46
C GLY A 72 9.49 8.33 13.35
N THR A 73 10.80 8.14 13.55
CA THR A 73 11.64 7.31 12.67
C THR A 73 11.95 5.99 13.34
N TYR A 74 11.38 4.91 12.84
CA TYR A 74 11.54 3.56 13.36
C TYR A 74 12.64 2.83 12.60
N ARG A 75 13.82 2.72 13.19
CA ARG A 75 14.94 2.00 12.57
C ARG A 75 14.69 0.51 12.69
N VAL A 76 14.72 -0.21 11.56
CA VAL A 76 14.57 -1.67 11.52
C VAL A 76 15.78 -2.33 10.88
N SER A 77 16.11 -3.57 11.28
CA SER A 77 17.23 -4.35 10.71
C SER A 77 16.80 -5.66 10.08
N ALA A 78 15.50 -5.98 10.10
CA ALA A 78 14.94 -7.15 9.45
C ALA A 78 13.56 -6.85 8.86
N GLN A 79 13.10 -7.78 8.02
CA GLN A 79 11.79 -7.77 7.39
C GLN A 79 10.67 -7.76 8.44
N LEU A 80 9.72 -6.85 8.28
CA LEU A 80 8.47 -6.78 9.02
C LEU A 80 7.42 -7.64 8.31
N GLU A 81 7.07 -8.75 8.93
CA GLU A 81 6.10 -9.71 8.41
C GLU A 81 5.19 -10.22 9.52
N LYS A 82 3.98 -10.65 9.13
CA LYS A 82 3.06 -11.25 10.06
C LYS A 82 3.18 -12.77 10.06
N ARG A 83 3.45 -13.31 11.25
CA ARG A 83 3.47 -14.75 11.51
C ARG A 83 2.47 -15.07 12.62
N TYR A 84 1.76 -16.18 12.48
CA TYR A 84 1.01 -16.75 13.59
C TYR A 84 1.96 -17.43 14.58
N ALA A 85 1.48 -17.71 15.80
CA ALA A 85 2.29 -18.33 16.85
C ALA A 85 2.94 -19.67 16.43
N GLY A 86 2.32 -20.40 15.49
CA GLY A 86 2.88 -21.63 14.91
C GLY A 86 3.93 -21.41 13.82
N GLY A 87 4.34 -20.17 13.53
CA GLY A 87 5.33 -19.83 12.49
C GLY A 87 4.77 -19.73 11.06
N GLY A 88 3.50 -20.08 10.85
CA GLY A 88 2.83 -19.89 9.56
C GLY A 88 2.66 -18.41 9.20
N TYR A 89 2.59 -18.12 7.90
CA TYR A 89 2.26 -16.77 7.42
C TYR A 89 0.85 -16.36 7.84
N GLY A 90 0.72 -15.10 8.26
CA GLY A 90 -0.57 -14.48 8.51
C GLY A 90 -0.93 -13.46 7.43
N SER A 91 -2.21 -13.41 7.07
CA SER A 91 -2.80 -12.25 6.40
C SER A 91 -3.37 -11.27 7.43
N GLY A 92 -3.91 -10.14 7.00
CA GLY A 92 -4.41 -9.11 7.90
C GLY A 92 -3.32 -8.28 8.57
N LEU A 93 -2.23 -7.98 7.85
CA LEU A 93 -1.27 -6.97 8.27
C LEU A 93 -1.83 -5.59 7.93
N LEU A 94 -2.48 -4.97 8.92
CA LEU A 94 -3.02 -3.60 8.85
C LEU A 94 -2.02 -2.63 9.49
N LEU A 95 -1.13 -2.06 8.70
CA LEU A 95 -0.08 -1.14 9.15
C LEU A 95 -0.50 0.30 8.84
N MET A 96 -0.55 1.16 9.86
CA MET A 96 -0.98 2.55 9.68
C MET A 96 -0.03 3.49 10.42
N GLY A 97 0.56 4.45 9.69
CA GLY A 97 1.26 5.56 10.32
C GLY A 97 0.29 6.66 10.77
N GLU A 98 0.78 7.54 11.64
CA GLU A 98 0.08 8.77 11.99
C GLU A 98 0.04 9.72 10.80
N SER A 99 1.13 9.81 10.04
CA SER A 99 1.18 10.60 8.82
C SER A 99 2.20 10.05 7.82
N GLN A 100 1.91 10.25 6.53
CA GLN A 100 2.78 9.83 5.44
C GLN A 100 4.23 10.35 5.59
N ASP A 101 4.40 11.61 5.99
CA ASP A 101 5.72 12.25 6.07
C ASP A 101 6.38 12.14 7.46
N GLY A 102 5.59 12.03 8.53
CA GLY A 102 6.08 11.99 9.90
C GLY A 102 6.32 10.60 10.46
N THR A 103 5.68 9.56 9.91
CA THR A 103 5.95 8.16 10.26
C THR A 103 6.89 7.54 9.24
N VAL A 104 8.14 7.27 9.64
CA VAL A 104 9.16 6.70 8.77
C VAL A 104 9.65 5.36 9.30
N ILE A 105 9.45 4.27 8.56
CA ILE A 105 10.14 3.00 8.80
C ILE A 105 11.44 3.03 7.98
N ARG A 106 12.58 3.01 8.65
CA ARG A 106 13.90 3.11 8.00
C ARG A 106 14.68 1.81 8.19
N LEU A 107 14.98 1.11 7.09
CA LEU A 107 15.91 -0.01 7.12
C LEU A 107 17.32 0.51 7.48
N ALA A 108 18.00 -0.20 8.38
CA ALA A 108 19.38 0.05 8.74
C ALA A 108 20.29 0.03 7.50
N ASP A 109 21.24 0.95 7.42
CA ASP A 109 22.21 0.96 6.33
C ASP A 109 23.03 -0.35 6.35
N GLY A 110 23.21 -0.97 5.19
CA GLY A 110 23.91 -2.25 5.05
C GLY A 110 23.30 -3.40 5.87
N ALA A 111 21.96 -3.44 5.98
CA ALA A 111 21.26 -4.46 6.75
C ALA A 111 21.54 -5.88 6.21
N PRO A 112 21.79 -6.88 7.09
CA PRO A 112 22.06 -8.25 6.66
C PRO A 112 20.95 -8.85 5.77
N GLY A 113 21.34 -9.37 4.60
CA GLY A 113 20.43 -9.99 3.63
C GLY A 113 19.78 -9.03 2.64
N TYR A 114 20.21 -7.77 2.60
CA TYR A 114 19.77 -6.75 1.63
C TYR A 114 20.89 -6.33 0.65
N ASP A 115 21.98 -7.08 0.59
CA ASP A 115 23.22 -6.78 -0.13
C ASP A 115 23.28 -7.35 -1.58
N ASP A 116 22.39 -8.29 -1.94
CA ASP A 116 22.35 -8.90 -3.29
C ASP A 116 21.06 -8.57 -4.04
N ARG A 117 21.16 -7.80 -5.13
CA ARG A 117 20.06 -7.48 -6.06
C ARG A 117 19.38 -8.71 -6.68
N ARG A 118 20.08 -9.84 -6.76
CA ARG A 118 19.56 -11.09 -7.34
C ARG A 118 18.78 -11.91 -6.31
N ARG A 119 18.85 -11.53 -5.03
CA ARG A 119 18.11 -12.13 -3.93
C ARG A 119 17.38 -11.02 -3.16
N PRO A 120 16.44 -10.33 -3.82
CA PRO A 120 15.80 -9.17 -3.23
C PRO A 120 15.01 -9.57 -1.97
N ARG A 121 14.97 -8.66 -0.98
CA ARG A 121 14.30 -8.89 0.31
C ARG A 121 13.48 -7.67 0.70
N ALA A 122 12.28 -7.89 1.22
CA ALA A 122 11.36 -6.82 1.59
C ALA A 122 11.68 -6.20 2.96
N VAL A 123 11.43 -4.89 3.10
CA VAL A 123 11.35 -4.24 4.41
C VAL A 123 9.99 -4.55 5.04
N VAL A 124 8.90 -4.39 4.29
CA VAL A 124 7.55 -4.81 4.71
C VAL A 124 7.03 -5.90 3.78
N PHE A 125 6.55 -6.99 4.36
CA PHE A 125 6.13 -8.19 3.64
C PHE A 125 4.72 -8.58 4.07
N THR A 126 3.76 -8.52 3.15
CA THR A 126 2.40 -9.00 3.41
C THR A 126 2.22 -10.41 2.87
N SER A 127 1.35 -11.20 3.46
CA SER A 127 1.21 -12.62 3.08
C SER A 127 -0.23 -13.11 3.09
N SER A 128 -0.45 -14.24 2.43
CA SER A 128 -1.68 -15.01 2.53
C SER A 128 -1.66 -15.87 3.79
N LYS A 129 -2.82 -16.12 4.39
CA LYS A 129 -2.98 -17.23 5.34
C LYS A 129 -3.48 -18.47 4.59
N HIS A 130 -2.86 -19.63 4.77
CA HIS A 130 -3.25 -20.86 4.07
C HIS A 130 -4.39 -21.57 4.80
N LEU A 131 -5.64 -21.25 4.42
CA LEU A 131 -6.84 -21.75 5.09
C LEU A 131 -7.01 -23.28 5.08
N ASP A 132 -6.40 -23.96 4.11
CA ASP A 132 -6.46 -25.41 3.94
C ASP A 132 -5.30 -26.15 4.62
N GLY A 133 -4.38 -25.41 5.27
CA GLY A 133 -3.23 -25.98 5.97
C GLY A 133 -2.24 -26.73 5.07
N THR A 134 -2.39 -26.69 3.74
CA THR A 134 -1.44 -27.33 2.82
C THR A 134 -1.16 -26.44 1.60
N PRO A 135 0.12 -26.26 1.23
CA PRO A 135 0.53 -25.64 -0.04
C PRO A 135 -0.15 -26.17 -1.32
N THR A 136 -0.82 -27.32 -1.23
CA THR A 136 -1.34 -28.12 -2.35
C THR A 136 -2.86 -28.07 -2.50
N GLY A 137 -3.62 -27.46 -1.59
CA GLY A 137 -5.06 -27.29 -1.74
C GLY A 137 -5.42 -26.27 -2.83
N GLY A 138 -5.48 -26.73 -4.07
CA GLY A 138 -5.76 -25.88 -5.24
C GLY A 138 -4.55 -25.10 -5.78
N GLY A 139 -3.32 -25.51 -5.43
CA GLY A 139 -2.08 -24.91 -5.95
C GLY A 139 -1.60 -23.64 -5.24
N LYS A 140 -1.94 -23.50 -3.94
CA LYS A 140 -2.01 -22.22 -3.25
C LYS A 140 -0.79 -21.66 -2.50
N ASP A 141 0.38 -22.31 -2.45
CA ASP A 141 1.63 -21.69 -1.96
C ASP A 141 2.86 -22.53 -2.29
N TYR A 142 3.35 -22.47 -3.52
CA TYR A 142 4.52 -23.25 -3.89
C TYR A 142 5.76 -22.34 -3.87
N PRO A 143 6.75 -22.46 -2.95
CA PRO A 143 6.86 -23.26 -1.71
C PRO A 143 7.09 -22.44 -0.41
N ALA A 144 6.07 -22.23 0.43
CA ALA A 144 6.21 -21.47 1.70
C ALA A 144 6.74 -20.03 1.48
N LEU A 145 6.30 -19.39 0.40
CA LEU A 145 6.67 -18.02 0.05
C LEU A 145 5.64 -17.01 0.60
N GLY A 146 4.63 -17.49 1.33
CA GLY A 146 3.53 -16.65 1.82
C GLY A 146 2.67 -16.08 0.69
N GLU A 147 2.77 -16.64 -0.51
CA GLU A 147 1.93 -16.34 -1.68
C GLU A 147 0.62 -17.11 -1.56
N GLY A 148 -0.50 -16.57 -2.03
CA GLY A 148 -1.80 -17.23 -1.90
C GLY A 148 -2.94 -16.28 -2.26
N ASN A 149 -4.15 -16.83 -2.39
CA ASN A 149 -5.35 -16.04 -2.70
C ASN A 149 -6.23 -15.76 -1.46
N ASP A 150 -5.67 -15.94 -0.26
CA ASP A 150 -6.33 -15.72 1.03
C ASP A 150 -5.59 -14.61 1.84
N ALA A 151 -5.00 -13.65 1.13
CA ALA A 151 -4.29 -12.47 1.65
C ALA A 151 -5.25 -11.29 1.92
N TYR A 152 -6.36 -11.58 2.60
CA TYR A 152 -7.33 -10.54 2.98
C TYR A 152 -6.75 -9.58 4.04
N LEU A 153 -7.24 -8.34 4.04
CA LEU A 153 -6.93 -7.27 4.99
C LEU A 153 -5.45 -6.87 5.12
N ASN A 154 -4.63 -7.17 4.12
CA ASN A 154 -3.30 -6.56 4.06
C ASN A 154 -3.45 -5.12 3.58
N SER A 155 -3.21 -4.16 4.47
CA SER A 155 -3.23 -2.73 4.13
C SER A 155 -2.07 -1.98 4.78
N ILE A 156 -1.48 -1.05 4.05
CA ILE A 156 -0.37 -0.20 4.50
C ILE A 156 -0.74 1.25 4.18
N GLU A 157 -0.92 2.07 5.22
CA GLU A 157 -1.46 3.42 5.07
C GLU A 157 -0.63 4.48 5.82
N ASP A 158 -0.59 5.68 5.25
CA ASP A 158 -0.11 6.91 5.89
C ASP A 158 1.31 6.79 6.49
N LEU A 159 2.28 6.27 5.73
CA LEU A 159 3.67 6.16 6.19
C LEU A 159 4.71 6.23 5.07
N THR A 160 5.97 6.42 5.45
CA THR A 160 7.13 6.30 4.57
C THR A 160 7.95 5.06 4.91
N ILE A 161 8.45 4.36 3.88
CA ILE A 161 9.48 3.32 4.00
C ILE A 161 10.75 3.80 3.29
N ASP A 162 11.83 3.95 4.05
CA ASP A 162 13.16 4.29 3.54
C ASP A 162 14.06 3.06 3.64
N VAL A 163 14.61 2.58 2.53
CA VAL A 163 15.43 1.36 2.51
C VAL A 163 16.88 1.59 2.93
N GLY A 164 17.28 2.81 3.32
CA GLY A 164 18.63 3.10 3.80
C GLY A 164 19.71 2.97 2.72
N GLN A 165 20.94 3.25 3.11
CA GLN A 165 22.11 3.16 2.23
C GLN A 165 22.70 1.74 2.19
N ALA A 166 23.49 1.45 1.15
CA ALA A 166 24.18 0.17 0.98
C ALA A 166 23.26 -1.07 1.02
N ASN A 167 21.99 -0.91 0.64
CA ASN A 167 20.99 -1.98 0.59
C ASN A 167 20.51 -2.21 -0.87
N PRO A 168 21.41 -2.61 -1.79
CA PRO A 168 21.08 -2.72 -3.21
C PRO A 168 19.99 -3.77 -3.51
N GLY A 169 19.82 -4.79 -2.66
CA GLY A 169 18.80 -5.83 -2.76
C GLY A 169 17.47 -5.50 -2.07
N ALA A 170 17.30 -4.31 -1.49
CA ALA A 170 16.08 -4.01 -0.76
C ALA A 170 14.85 -3.84 -1.65
N VAL A 171 13.74 -4.41 -1.18
CA VAL A 171 12.40 -4.15 -1.67
C VAL A 171 11.67 -3.33 -0.62
N GLY A 172 11.07 -2.20 -0.99
CA GLY A 172 10.31 -1.39 -0.03
C GLY A 172 9.15 -2.20 0.57
N ILE A 173 8.26 -2.65 -0.30
CA ILE A 173 7.14 -3.53 0.05
C ILE A 173 7.08 -4.71 -0.93
N ASP A 174 7.07 -5.93 -0.42
CA ASP A 174 6.57 -7.09 -1.17
C ASP A 174 5.11 -7.30 -0.78
N TYR A 175 4.23 -6.92 -1.70
CA TYR A 175 2.81 -6.76 -1.47
C TYR A 175 1.99 -7.87 -2.12
N LEU A 176 1.09 -8.38 -1.30
CA LEU A 176 0.08 -9.38 -1.62
C LEU A 176 -1.19 -9.02 -0.86
N ALA A 177 -2.29 -8.84 -1.58
CA ALA A 177 -3.62 -8.70 -1.01
C ALA A 177 -4.67 -9.29 -1.94
N ASN A 178 -5.77 -9.83 -1.40
CA ASN A 178 -6.86 -10.36 -2.20
C ASN A 178 -8.19 -9.77 -1.74
N ASN A 179 -8.95 -9.22 -2.69
CA ASN A 179 -10.30 -8.65 -2.54
C ASN A 179 -10.38 -7.38 -1.67
N ILE A 180 -9.70 -7.37 -0.52
CA ILE A 180 -9.81 -6.36 0.52
C ILE A 180 -8.42 -6.11 1.05
N GLY A 181 -7.78 -5.07 0.53
CA GLY A 181 -6.45 -4.65 0.93
C GLY A 181 -6.06 -3.43 0.12
N ALA A 182 -5.32 -2.53 0.74
CA ALA A 182 -4.89 -1.32 0.08
C ALA A 182 -3.52 -0.82 0.53
N ILE A 183 -2.78 -0.24 -0.41
CA ILE A 183 -1.73 0.72 -0.08
C ILE A 183 -2.33 2.11 -0.29
N ARG A 184 -2.30 2.98 0.72
CA ARG A 184 -2.79 4.36 0.62
C ARG A 184 -1.84 5.35 1.24
N ASP A 185 -1.45 6.38 0.48
CA ASP A 185 -0.65 7.48 1.01
C ASP A 185 0.67 7.02 1.60
N VAL A 186 1.40 6.27 0.77
CA VAL A 186 2.69 5.71 1.14
C VAL A 186 3.77 6.33 0.27
N THR A 187 4.92 6.58 0.89
CA THR A 187 6.14 6.94 0.17
C THR A 187 7.19 5.84 0.35
N LEU A 188 7.77 5.36 -0.75
CA LEU A 188 8.87 4.41 -0.76
C LEU A 188 10.12 5.13 -1.27
N ARG A 189 11.22 5.11 -0.51
CA ARG A 189 12.43 5.88 -0.83
C ARG A 189 13.65 4.98 -0.81
N ALA A 190 14.51 5.13 -1.81
CA ALA A 190 15.82 4.49 -1.87
C ALA A 190 16.91 5.50 -2.24
N PRO A 191 17.94 5.68 -1.40
CA PRO A 191 19.13 6.43 -1.75
C PRO A 191 19.84 5.87 -3.00
N PRO A 192 20.62 6.69 -3.73
CA PRO A 192 21.39 6.21 -4.88
C PRO A 192 22.21 4.95 -4.57
N GLY A 193 22.13 3.96 -5.47
CA GLY A 193 22.81 2.68 -5.30
C GLY A 193 22.06 1.64 -4.45
N SER A 194 21.04 2.04 -3.69
CA SER A 194 20.20 1.13 -2.90
C SER A 194 18.85 0.87 -3.57
N GLY A 195 18.14 -0.15 -3.10
CA GLY A 195 16.79 -0.49 -3.56
C GLY A 195 16.75 -1.21 -4.91
N ALA A 196 16.33 -2.47 -4.89
CA ALA A 196 16.02 -3.25 -6.09
C ALA A 196 14.63 -2.89 -6.64
N VAL A 197 13.60 -2.90 -5.79
CA VAL A 197 12.21 -2.66 -6.20
C VAL A 197 11.50 -1.81 -5.15
N GLY A 198 10.76 -0.77 -5.54
CA GLY A 198 9.92 -0.02 -4.60
C GLY A 198 8.78 -0.91 -4.10
N LEU A 199 7.82 -1.16 -4.97
CA LEU A 199 6.67 -2.04 -4.73
C LEU A 199 6.75 -3.29 -5.61
N SER A 200 6.92 -4.45 -4.98
CA SER A 200 6.86 -5.76 -5.65
C SER A 200 5.49 -6.39 -5.49
N MET A 201 4.91 -6.83 -6.59
CA MET A 201 3.65 -7.58 -6.69
C MET A 201 3.85 -8.76 -7.66
N THR A 202 4.94 -9.50 -7.48
CA THR A 202 5.38 -10.55 -8.42
C THR A 202 5.07 -11.97 -7.95
N ARG A 203 4.76 -12.15 -6.66
CA ARG A 203 4.27 -13.43 -6.09
C ARG A 203 2.91 -13.79 -6.68
N LYS A 204 2.52 -15.07 -6.59
CA LYS A 204 1.23 -15.52 -7.14
C LYS A 204 0.04 -14.82 -6.49
N TRP A 205 -0.92 -14.45 -7.35
CA TRP A 205 -2.19 -13.83 -7.01
C TRP A 205 -2.07 -12.55 -6.18
N PRO A 206 -1.40 -11.50 -6.70
CA PRO A 206 -1.14 -10.27 -5.97
C PRO A 206 -2.38 -9.39 -5.70
N GLY A 207 -3.55 -9.77 -6.24
CA GLY A 207 -4.77 -8.98 -6.24
C GLY A 207 -6.05 -9.82 -6.14
N PRO A 208 -7.23 -9.23 -6.42
CA PRO A 208 -7.41 -7.82 -6.74
C PRO A 208 -7.21 -6.95 -5.49
N ALA A 209 -6.54 -5.82 -5.64
CA ALA A 209 -6.31 -4.84 -4.58
C ALA A 209 -6.14 -3.42 -5.13
N LEU A 210 -6.16 -2.43 -4.24
CA LEU A 210 -5.99 -1.01 -4.56
C LEU A 210 -4.61 -0.51 -4.12
N VAL A 211 -3.92 0.22 -4.99
CA VAL A 211 -2.75 1.04 -4.62
C VAL A 211 -3.08 2.47 -4.98
N GLN A 212 -3.19 3.36 -4.00
CA GLN A 212 -3.66 4.73 -4.20
C GLN A 212 -2.70 5.73 -3.54
N ARG A 213 -2.32 6.80 -4.24
CA ARG A 213 -1.43 7.86 -3.72
C ARG A 213 -0.09 7.28 -3.23
N LEU A 214 0.56 6.51 -4.09
CA LEU A 214 1.88 5.95 -3.84
C LEU A 214 2.95 6.80 -4.53
N THR A 215 3.95 7.24 -3.77
CA THR A 215 5.17 7.84 -4.32
C THR A 215 6.35 6.88 -4.17
N VAL A 216 7.10 6.64 -5.25
CA VAL A 216 8.32 5.81 -5.24
C VAL A 216 9.50 6.61 -5.79
N GLU A 217 10.50 6.83 -4.93
CA GLU A 217 11.69 7.63 -5.19
C GLU A 217 12.95 6.74 -5.21
N GLY A 218 13.69 6.79 -6.31
CA GLY A 218 14.87 5.94 -6.51
C GLY A 218 14.48 4.52 -6.92
N PHE A 219 15.20 3.52 -6.39
CA PHE A 219 15.12 2.10 -6.76
C PHE A 219 15.54 1.79 -8.21
N ALA A 220 15.92 0.54 -8.48
CA ALA A 220 16.11 0.10 -9.86
C ALA A 220 14.77 0.02 -10.60
N VAL A 221 13.76 -0.60 -9.98
CA VAL A 221 12.38 -0.66 -10.50
C VAL A 221 11.43 -0.01 -9.50
N GLY A 222 10.54 0.86 -9.97
CA GLY A 222 9.58 1.55 -9.10
C GLY A 222 8.48 0.60 -8.63
N ILE A 223 7.74 0.06 -9.59
CA ILE A 223 6.69 -0.96 -9.37
C ILE A 223 6.96 -2.15 -10.28
N ASP A 224 6.99 -3.36 -9.72
CA ASP A 224 7.14 -4.60 -10.48
C ASP A 224 5.93 -5.51 -10.25
N VAL A 225 5.22 -5.85 -11.32
CA VAL A 225 4.00 -6.67 -11.26
C VAL A 225 4.15 -7.87 -12.17
N ALA A 226 3.70 -9.03 -11.71
CA ALA A 226 3.69 -10.24 -12.52
C ALA A 226 2.38 -11.03 -12.36
N GLN A 227 2.33 -12.19 -13.04
CA GLN A 227 1.22 -13.15 -13.02
C GLN A 227 0.00 -12.69 -13.82
N THR A 228 -0.74 -13.64 -14.40
CA THR A 228 -1.96 -13.32 -15.16
C THR A 228 -3.13 -12.96 -14.25
N GLU A 229 -3.24 -13.66 -13.13
CA GLU A 229 -4.33 -13.54 -12.15
C GLU A 229 -3.76 -12.91 -10.87
N TYR A 230 -4.43 -12.00 -10.17
CA TYR A 230 -5.62 -11.21 -10.49
C TYR A 230 -5.18 -9.77 -10.76
N GLY A 231 -6.00 -9.00 -11.50
CA GLY A 231 -5.65 -7.64 -11.90
C GLY A 231 -5.50 -6.68 -10.72
N MET A 232 -4.70 -5.63 -10.92
CA MET A 232 -4.45 -4.59 -9.91
C MET A 232 -5.02 -3.24 -10.34
N THR A 233 -5.54 -2.49 -9.37
CA THR A 233 -6.01 -1.11 -9.57
C THR A 233 -5.04 -0.14 -8.90
N LEU A 234 -4.50 0.79 -9.68
CA LEU A 234 -3.54 1.79 -9.25
C LEU A 234 -4.12 3.19 -9.48
N GLU A 235 -4.00 4.09 -8.51
CA GLU A 235 -4.48 5.46 -8.62
C GLU A 235 -3.49 6.46 -8.04
N HIS A 236 -3.23 7.56 -8.75
CA HIS A 236 -2.36 8.65 -8.30
C HIS A 236 -0.97 8.16 -7.92
N ILE A 237 -0.27 7.58 -8.89
CA ILE A 237 1.05 7.00 -8.69
C ILE A 237 2.12 7.98 -9.19
N ARG A 238 3.14 8.23 -8.38
CA ARG A 238 4.33 9.01 -8.77
C ARG A 238 5.58 8.16 -8.67
N LEU A 239 6.32 8.04 -9.77
CA LEU A 239 7.56 7.27 -9.87
C LEU A 239 8.68 8.20 -10.32
N THR A 240 9.66 8.43 -9.46
CA THR A 240 10.76 9.37 -9.74
C THR A 240 12.11 8.71 -9.54
N GLY A 241 13.01 8.86 -10.52
CA GLY A 241 14.42 8.52 -10.39
C GLY A 241 14.76 7.03 -10.45
N GLN A 242 13.90 6.19 -11.03
CA GLN A 242 14.21 4.78 -11.25
C GLN A 242 15.37 4.61 -12.26
N THR A 243 16.25 3.61 -12.03
CA THR A 243 17.41 3.38 -12.91
C THR A 243 17.19 2.33 -13.99
N THR A 244 16.11 1.54 -13.90
CA THR A 244 15.83 0.44 -14.85
C THR A 244 14.43 0.55 -15.46
N ALA A 245 13.39 0.76 -14.64
CA ALA A 245 12.04 1.00 -15.13
C ALA A 245 11.19 1.70 -14.07
N GLY A 246 10.29 2.60 -14.47
CA GLY A 246 9.25 3.13 -13.60
C GLY A 246 8.31 2.00 -13.17
N LEU A 247 7.45 1.56 -14.09
CA LEU A 247 6.53 0.44 -13.89
C LEU A 247 6.88 -0.71 -14.84
N ARG A 248 7.03 -1.91 -14.30
CA ARG A 248 7.27 -3.14 -15.06
C ARG A 248 6.11 -4.10 -14.88
N ASN A 249 5.55 -4.56 -16.00
CA ASN A 249 4.47 -5.55 -16.01
C ASN A 249 4.90 -6.81 -16.74
N ALA A 250 4.77 -7.95 -16.09
CA ALA A 250 5.06 -9.28 -16.62
C ALA A 250 3.82 -10.17 -16.53
N ARG A 251 2.85 -9.92 -17.45
CA ARG A 251 1.62 -10.71 -17.69
C ARG A 251 0.35 -10.27 -16.93
N ASN A 252 0.41 -9.30 -16.03
CA ASN A 252 -0.77 -8.88 -15.26
C ASN A 252 -1.69 -7.93 -16.05
N ALA A 253 -2.91 -7.76 -15.55
CA ALA A 253 -3.89 -6.80 -16.04
C ALA A 253 -3.98 -5.61 -15.08
N LEU A 254 -3.46 -4.45 -15.50
CA LEU A 254 -3.39 -3.25 -14.67
C LEU A 254 -4.42 -2.22 -15.13
N SER A 255 -5.17 -1.66 -14.19
CA SER A 255 -6.00 -0.47 -14.38
C SER A 255 -5.39 0.68 -13.60
N ILE A 256 -4.99 1.74 -14.29
CA ILE A 256 -4.20 2.82 -13.70
C ILE A 256 -4.88 4.16 -13.97
N ARG A 257 -5.08 4.97 -12.94
CA ARG A 257 -5.52 6.36 -13.07
C ARG A 257 -4.43 7.31 -12.55
N GLY A 258 -4.03 8.28 -13.35
CA GLY A 258 -3.07 9.31 -12.92
C GLY A 258 -1.67 8.74 -12.63
N LEU A 259 -0.99 8.18 -13.64
CA LEU A 259 0.41 7.76 -13.52
C LEU A 259 1.36 8.89 -13.91
N GLN A 260 2.24 9.28 -13.00
CA GLN A 260 3.29 10.27 -13.22
C GLN A 260 4.65 9.60 -13.12
N THR A 261 5.49 9.77 -14.13
CA THR A 261 6.87 9.27 -14.12
C THR A 261 7.86 10.38 -14.45
N GLU A 262 8.96 10.44 -13.71
CA GLU A 262 10.06 11.36 -13.95
C GLU A 262 11.41 10.63 -13.86
N GLY A 263 12.20 10.70 -14.92
CA GLY A 263 13.51 10.04 -14.97
C GLY A 263 13.94 9.68 -16.38
N GLN A 264 15.11 9.03 -16.47
CA GLN A 264 15.70 8.61 -17.75
C GLN A 264 15.35 7.17 -18.13
N ALA A 265 14.99 6.32 -17.15
CA ALA A 265 14.56 4.97 -17.43
C ALA A 265 13.21 4.94 -18.17
N PRO A 266 12.91 3.86 -18.91
CA PRO A 266 11.57 3.64 -19.44
C PRO A 266 10.51 3.77 -18.34
N ALA A 267 9.50 4.60 -18.60
CA ALA A 267 8.41 4.87 -17.68
C ALA A 267 7.54 3.62 -17.47
N VAL A 268 7.25 2.90 -18.56
CA VAL A 268 6.45 1.67 -18.54
C VAL A 268 7.13 0.61 -19.40
N VAL A 269 7.30 -0.59 -18.85
CA VAL A 269 7.82 -1.77 -19.54
C VAL A 269 6.82 -2.92 -19.43
N ASN A 270 6.02 -3.14 -20.48
CA ASN A 270 5.07 -4.25 -20.57
C ASN A 270 5.71 -5.41 -21.34
N ARG A 271 6.19 -6.43 -20.62
CA ARG A 271 7.23 -7.34 -21.10
C ARG A 271 6.77 -8.45 -22.04
N VAL A 272 5.49 -8.80 -22.01
CA VAL A 272 4.97 -9.99 -22.71
C VAL A 272 3.65 -9.70 -23.39
N ALA A 273 3.37 -10.45 -24.47
CA ALA A 273 2.17 -10.30 -25.29
C ALA A 273 0.85 -10.39 -24.51
N SER A 274 0.82 -11.16 -23.42
CA SER A 274 -0.35 -11.35 -22.56
C SER A 274 -0.52 -10.29 -21.47
N GLY A 275 0.39 -9.32 -21.35
CA GLY A 275 0.25 -8.21 -20.39
C GLY A 275 -0.70 -7.14 -20.91
N LEU A 276 -1.63 -6.70 -20.05
CA LEU A 276 -2.59 -5.64 -20.34
C LEU A 276 -2.41 -4.48 -19.35
N ILE A 277 -2.28 -3.26 -19.86
CA ILE A 277 -2.26 -2.05 -19.05
C ILE A 277 -3.27 -1.06 -19.61
N ALA A 278 -4.17 -0.54 -18.77
CA ALA A 278 -5.02 0.60 -19.11
C ALA A 278 -4.60 1.79 -18.24
N ILE A 279 -4.31 2.93 -18.86
CA ILE A 279 -3.91 4.16 -18.18
C ILE A 279 -4.86 5.28 -18.57
N ASP A 280 -5.49 5.90 -17.56
CA ASP A 280 -6.36 7.06 -17.69
C ASP A 280 -5.74 8.27 -16.96
N GLY A 281 -5.31 9.26 -17.72
CA GLY A 281 -4.62 10.44 -17.21
C GLY A 281 -3.18 10.16 -16.75
N GLY A 282 -2.31 11.15 -16.90
CA GLY A 282 -0.94 11.10 -16.38
C GLY A 282 0.09 11.66 -17.34
N GLN A 283 1.35 11.58 -16.91
CA GLN A 283 2.51 12.01 -17.67
C GLN A 283 3.60 10.94 -17.60
N LEU A 284 4.00 10.43 -18.76
CA LEU A 284 4.93 9.33 -18.91
C LEU A 284 6.16 9.74 -19.73
N GLY A 285 7.30 9.13 -19.38
CA GLY A 285 8.47 9.03 -20.24
C GLY A 285 8.31 7.97 -21.33
N ALA A 286 9.41 7.32 -21.73
CA ALA A 286 9.41 6.30 -22.77
C ALA A 286 8.61 5.05 -22.36
N ILE A 287 7.94 4.41 -23.33
CA ILE A 287 7.17 3.17 -23.14
C ILE A 287 7.79 2.05 -23.96
N GLU A 288 8.06 0.92 -23.32
CA GLU A 288 8.42 -0.34 -23.96
C GLU A 288 7.23 -1.31 -23.84
N ASN A 289 6.74 -1.81 -24.97
CA ASN A 289 5.54 -2.64 -24.98
C ASN A 289 5.66 -3.85 -25.91
N ALA A 290 5.44 -5.04 -25.35
CA ALA A 290 5.25 -6.28 -26.08
C ALA A 290 3.79 -6.77 -26.04
N GLY A 291 2.96 -6.24 -25.14
CA GLY A 291 1.55 -6.61 -24.96
C GLY A 291 0.59 -5.52 -25.44
N THR A 292 -0.47 -5.30 -24.68
CA THR A 292 -1.47 -4.27 -24.98
C THR A 292 -1.46 -3.17 -23.93
N ILE A 293 -1.36 -1.91 -24.37
CA ILE A 293 -1.51 -0.73 -23.52
C ILE A 293 -2.62 0.15 -24.08
N VAL A 294 -3.63 0.46 -23.28
CA VAL A 294 -4.65 1.45 -23.58
C VAL A 294 -4.27 2.75 -22.89
N LEU A 295 -4.17 3.84 -23.64
CA LEU A 295 -3.91 5.18 -23.12
C LEU A 295 -5.12 6.07 -23.34
N ARG A 296 -5.53 6.82 -22.32
CA ARG A 296 -6.56 7.86 -22.39
C ARG A 296 -6.08 9.09 -21.64
N ALA A 297 -6.13 10.26 -22.27
CA ALA A 297 -5.70 11.53 -21.71
C ALA A 297 -4.27 11.49 -21.10
N VAL A 298 -3.36 10.72 -21.70
CA VAL A 298 -1.98 10.57 -21.20
C VAL A 298 -1.02 11.44 -22.01
N LEU A 299 -0.14 12.17 -21.32
CA LEU A 299 0.99 12.86 -21.96
C LEU A 299 2.20 11.92 -21.99
N VAL A 300 2.66 11.52 -23.18
CA VAL A 300 3.89 10.73 -23.36
C VAL A 300 4.93 11.61 -24.03
N GLY A 301 6.03 11.91 -23.33
CA GLY A 301 7.06 12.85 -23.83
C GLY A 301 6.50 14.23 -24.20
N GLY A 302 5.46 14.69 -23.51
CA GLY A 302 4.77 15.96 -23.77
C GLY A 302 3.69 15.91 -24.87
N ARG A 303 3.49 14.77 -25.55
CA ARG A 303 2.43 14.59 -26.55
C ARG A 303 1.22 13.88 -25.93
N ALA A 304 0.02 14.44 -26.15
CA ALA A 304 -1.23 13.77 -25.78
C ALA A 304 -1.45 12.50 -26.61
N MET A 305 -1.80 11.41 -25.93
CA MET A 305 -2.05 10.09 -26.52
C MET A 305 -3.37 9.51 -26.02
N ASP A 306 -4.24 9.20 -26.98
CA ASP A 306 -5.51 8.50 -26.81
C ASP A 306 -5.61 7.37 -27.84
N GLY A 307 -5.64 6.12 -27.37
CA GLY A 307 -5.58 4.97 -28.27
C GLY A 307 -5.07 3.69 -27.62
N VAL A 308 -4.70 2.75 -28.48
CA VAL A 308 -4.24 1.41 -28.10
C VAL A 308 -2.88 1.15 -28.74
N MET A 309 -1.91 0.73 -27.91
CA MET A 309 -0.65 0.15 -28.34
C MET A 309 -0.75 -1.38 -28.30
N THR A 310 -0.43 -2.05 -29.40
CA THR A 310 -0.31 -3.53 -29.48
C THR A 310 1.09 -3.87 -29.97
N GLY A 311 1.92 -4.43 -29.08
CA GLY A 311 3.37 -4.45 -29.28
C GLY A 311 3.90 -3.03 -29.50
N SER A 312 4.66 -2.82 -30.58
CA SER A 312 5.13 -1.50 -31.00
C SER A 312 4.14 -0.71 -31.87
N GLY A 313 3.03 -1.32 -32.30
CA GLY A 313 2.03 -0.67 -33.15
C GLY A 313 1.13 0.27 -32.36
N TRP A 314 0.83 1.45 -32.91
CA TRP A 314 -0.07 2.44 -32.33
C TRP A 314 -1.34 2.61 -33.17
N GLN A 315 -2.49 2.55 -32.52
CA GLN A 315 -3.79 2.87 -33.10
C GLN A 315 -4.46 3.97 -32.28
N ALA A 316 -4.57 5.18 -32.85
CA ALA A 316 -5.28 6.27 -32.20
C ALA A 316 -6.79 5.98 -32.09
N GLN A 317 -7.37 6.30 -30.94
CA GLN A 317 -8.81 6.16 -30.70
C GLN A 317 -9.29 7.27 -29.78
N ALA A 318 -10.29 8.04 -30.21
CA ALA A 318 -10.80 9.15 -29.43
C ALA A 318 -11.48 8.67 -28.12
N ARG A 319 -11.33 9.47 -27.06
CA ARG A 319 -12.06 9.28 -25.79
C ARG A 319 -13.57 9.37 -26.06
N PRO A 320 -14.40 8.42 -25.57
CA PRO A 320 -15.85 8.55 -25.64
C PRO A 320 -16.32 9.79 -24.89
N GLY A 321 -17.31 10.52 -25.43
CA GLY A 321 -17.80 11.78 -24.82
C GLY A 321 -18.59 11.63 -23.52
N TRP A 322 -18.81 10.41 -23.02
CA TRP A 322 -19.65 10.12 -21.85
C TRP A 322 -18.86 9.71 -20.60
N VAL A 323 -17.53 9.85 -20.59
CA VAL A 323 -16.71 9.42 -19.44
C VAL A 323 -16.91 10.40 -18.27
N PRO A 324 -17.54 9.98 -17.16
CA PRO A 324 -17.64 10.82 -15.98
C PRO A 324 -16.26 11.04 -15.38
N GLU A 325 -16.02 12.21 -14.80
CA GLU A 325 -14.78 12.47 -14.07
C GLU A 325 -14.81 11.70 -12.74
N PRO A 326 -13.84 10.79 -12.52
CA PRO A 326 -13.78 10.02 -11.28
C PRO A 326 -13.45 10.94 -10.09
N VAL A 327 -14.18 10.76 -8.99
CA VAL A 327 -13.98 11.51 -7.75
C VAL A 327 -13.12 10.68 -6.80
N ASP A 328 -12.11 11.29 -6.22
CA ASP A 328 -11.27 10.64 -5.22
C ASP A 328 -12.07 10.32 -3.96
N THR A 329 -11.73 9.22 -3.30
CA THR A 329 -12.27 8.94 -1.97
C THR A 329 -11.94 10.11 -1.05
N PRO A 330 -12.93 10.75 -0.41
CA PRO A 330 -12.68 11.86 0.49
C PRO A 330 -11.77 11.40 1.63
N ILE A 331 -10.64 12.09 1.81
CA ILE A 331 -9.78 11.88 2.97
C ILE A 331 -9.97 13.07 3.90
N ASP A 332 -10.46 12.78 5.09
CA ASP A 332 -10.47 13.74 6.18
C ASP A 332 -9.26 13.46 7.09
N ARG A 333 -8.23 14.29 6.96
CA ARG A 333 -7.00 14.22 7.79
C ARG A 333 -6.95 15.28 8.89
N THR A 334 -7.91 16.19 8.89
CA THR A 334 -7.84 17.44 9.67
C THR A 334 -8.85 17.49 10.79
N THR A 335 -9.83 16.58 10.83
CA THR A 335 -10.79 16.54 11.93
C THR A 335 -10.09 16.15 13.24
N PRO A 336 -10.02 17.04 14.24
CA PRO A 336 -9.31 16.77 15.48
C PRO A 336 -10.02 15.70 16.30
N PRO A 337 -9.31 14.91 17.14
CA PRO A 337 -9.85 13.74 17.84
C PRO A 337 -11.08 14.03 18.70
N ASP A 338 -11.20 15.23 19.25
CA ASP A 338 -12.34 15.69 20.05
C ASP A 338 -13.65 15.83 19.24
N ARG A 339 -13.56 15.89 17.90
CA ARG A 339 -14.69 15.90 16.98
C ARG A 339 -15.11 14.51 16.50
N TRP A 340 -14.47 13.45 17.01
CA TRP A 340 -14.82 12.06 16.71
C TRP A 340 -15.75 11.49 17.77
N ALA A 341 -16.82 10.84 17.31
CA ALA A 341 -17.72 10.07 18.17
C ALA A 341 -17.43 8.57 18.05
N ASN A 342 -17.02 7.93 19.15
CA ASN A 342 -16.86 6.48 19.19
C ASN A 342 -18.24 5.79 19.28
N ALA A 343 -18.56 4.89 18.36
CA ALA A 343 -19.87 4.22 18.36
C ALA A 343 -20.13 3.44 19.67
N ALA A 344 -19.09 2.96 20.34
CA ALA A 344 -19.20 2.27 21.62
C ALA A 344 -19.77 3.18 22.73
N THR A 345 -19.48 4.49 22.72
CA THR A 345 -20.05 5.43 23.70
C THR A 345 -21.56 5.64 23.54
N PHE A 346 -22.13 5.18 22.42
CA PHE A 346 -23.56 5.21 22.14
C PHE A 346 -24.24 3.84 22.25
N GLY A 347 -23.53 2.81 22.73
CA GLY A 347 -24.05 1.45 22.94
C GLY A 347 -23.77 0.46 21.80
N ALA A 348 -22.99 0.82 20.77
CA ALA A 348 -22.54 -0.13 19.75
C ALA A 348 -21.27 -0.84 20.20
N LEU A 349 -21.42 -1.86 21.05
CA LEU A 349 -20.30 -2.53 21.71
C LEU A 349 -19.53 -3.50 20.80
N GLY A 350 -20.15 -4.01 19.73
CA GLY A 350 -19.48 -4.92 18.79
C GLY A 350 -19.13 -6.29 19.38
N ASP A 351 -19.82 -6.70 20.43
CA ASP A 351 -19.64 -7.98 21.17
C ASP A 351 -20.39 -9.17 20.53
N GLY A 352 -21.10 -8.95 19.43
CA GLY A 352 -21.91 -9.96 18.75
C GLY A 352 -23.22 -10.31 19.44
N VAL A 353 -23.56 -9.67 20.57
CA VAL A 353 -24.75 -9.98 21.39
C VAL A 353 -25.60 -8.73 21.63
N THR A 354 -24.98 -7.58 21.85
CA THR A 354 -25.64 -6.30 22.10
C THR A 354 -26.23 -5.73 20.83
N ASP A 355 -27.54 -5.45 20.85
CA ASP A 355 -28.22 -4.78 19.75
C ASP A 355 -27.76 -3.31 19.62
N ALA A 356 -26.91 -3.08 18.62
CA ALA A 356 -26.38 -1.76 18.30
C ALA A 356 -27.32 -0.88 17.44
N THR A 357 -28.53 -1.34 17.13
CA THR A 357 -29.46 -0.65 16.20
C THR A 357 -29.80 0.76 16.68
N ALA A 358 -30.00 0.95 17.99
CA ALA A 358 -30.31 2.25 18.58
C ALA A 358 -29.09 3.18 18.76
N ALA A 359 -27.86 2.66 18.62
CA ALA A 359 -26.64 3.44 18.83
C ALA A 359 -26.29 4.36 17.64
N ARG A 360 -26.57 3.91 16.41
CA ARG A 360 -26.25 4.69 15.19
C ARG A 360 -27.03 6.02 15.09
N PRO A 361 -28.37 6.06 15.30
CA PRO A 361 -29.11 7.32 15.25
C PRO A 361 -28.69 8.31 16.36
N ARG A 362 -28.36 7.81 17.56
CA ARG A 362 -27.90 8.63 18.69
C ARG A 362 -26.55 9.30 18.41
N ARG A 363 -25.63 8.59 17.76
CA ARG A 363 -24.34 9.14 17.33
C ARG A 363 -24.51 10.25 16.29
N VAL A 364 -25.37 10.05 15.29
CA VAL A 364 -25.64 11.08 14.24
C VAL A 364 -26.31 12.32 14.85
N ALA A 365 -27.21 12.14 15.82
CA ALA A 365 -27.88 13.24 16.52
C ALA A 365 -26.95 14.04 17.46
N ALA A 366 -25.83 13.48 17.89
CA ALA A 366 -24.87 14.13 18.79
C ALA A 366 -23.96 15.18 18.12
N GLY A 367 -24.11 15.41 16.81
CA GLY A 367 -23.41 16.50 16.10
C GLY A 367 -21.92 16.28 15.87
N ALA A 368 -21.41 15.06 16.08
CA ALA A 368 -20.03 14.71 15.78
C ALA A 368 -19.76 14.77 14.27
N ALA A 369 -18.67 15.42 13.87
CA ALA A 369 -18.30 15.55 12.47
C ALA A 369 -17.87 14.20 11.86
N ARG A 370 -17.32 13.31 12.70
CA ARG A 370 -16.83 11.99 12.32
C ARG A 370 -17.15 10.97 13.40
N GLY A 371 -16.96 9.70 13.12
CA GLY A 371 -16.85 8.78 14.23
C GLY A 371 -16.28 7.43 13.93
N VAL A 372 -15.92 6.76 15.02
CA VAL A 372 -15.08 5.58 15.09
C VAL A 372 -15.95 4.38 15.33
N VAL A 373 -15.64 3.27 14.67
CA VAL A 373 -16.07 1.93 15.09
C VAL A 373 -14.80 1.22 15.52
N PRO A 374 -14.66 0.83 16.80
CA PRO A 374 -13.44 0.18 17.28
C PRO A 374 -13.14 -1.10 16.49
N THR A 375 -11.86 -1.38 16.27
CA THR A 375 -11.42 -2.57 15.51
C THR A 375 -11.72 -3.88 16.24
N ARG A 376 -11.95 -3.82 17.57
CA ARG A 376 -12.47 -4.91 18.41
C ARG A 376 -12.91 -4.33 19.77
N PRO A 377 -13.94 -4.85 20.45
CA PRO A 377 -14.19 -4.49 21.85
C PRO A 377 -13.06 -5.00 22.75
N GLU A 378 -12.68 -4.19 23.74
CA GLU A 378 -11.86 -4.64 24.87
C GLU A 378 -12.66 -5.70 25.64
N GLY A 379 -12.23 -6.97 25.58
CA GLY A 379 -12.75 -8.03 26.46
C GLY A 379 -13.56 -9.17 25.82
N GLY A 380 -13.60 -9.33 24.50
CA GLY A 380 -14.38 -10.41 23.85
C GLY A 380 -13.53 -11.44 23.10
N ALA A 381 -13.20 -12.57 23.75
CA ALA A 381 -12.73 -13.80 23.09
C ALA A 381 -13.90 -14.67 22.55
N GLY A 382 -15.00 -14.04 22.14
CA GLY A 382 -16.17 -14.73 21.59
C GLY A 382 -15.99 -14.99 20.10
N ALA A 383 -16.00 -16.28 19.72
CA ALA A 383 -16.10 -16.71 18.35
C ALA A 383 -17.37 -16.16 17.68
N LEU A 384 -17.23 -15.69 16.43
CA LEU A 384 -18.32 -15.68 15.45
C LEU A 384 -18.38 -17.05 14.78
#